data_AF-Q6GQA1-F1
#
_entry.id   AF-Q6GQA1-F1
#
_cell.length_a   1.000
_cell.length_b   1.000
_cell.length_c   1.000
_cell.angle_alpha   90.00
_cell.angle_beta   90.00
_cell.angle_gamma   90.00
#
_symmetry.space_group_name_H-M   'P 1'
#
loop_
_entity.id
_entity.type
_entity.pdbx_description
1 polymer ?
#
loop_
_entity_poly.entity_id
_entity_poly.type
_entity_poly.pdbx_seq_one_letter_code
_entity_poly.pdbx_strand_id
1 'polypeptide(L)'
;MAAAAMEADEQHRIRFQLELEFVQCLANPNYLNFLAQRGYFKDKSFVNYLKYLLYWKDPEYAKYLKYPQCLHMLELLQYEHFRKELVNAQCAKFIDEQQILHWQHYSRKRMRMQQALAEQQQQNNTSSK
;
A
#
# COMPACT_ATOMS: atom_id res chain seq x y z
N MET A 1 -32.48 19.65 11.94
CA MET A 1 -31.22 20.06 11.30
C MET A 1 -30.00 19.58 12.07
N ALA A 2 -29.84 19.93 13.35
CA ALA A 2 -28.67 19.50 14.15
C ALA A 2 -28.52 17.96 14.23
N ALA A 3 -29.60 17.22 14.53
CA ALA A 3 -29.55 15.76 14.62
C ALA A 3 -29.11 15.09 13.31
N ALA A 4 -29.70 15.49 12.17
CA ALA A 4 -29.33 14.98 10.85
C ALA A 4 -27.86 15.29 10.47
N ALA A 5 -27.35 16.46 10.86
CA ALA A 5 -25.95 16.80 10.65
C ALA A 5 -25.01 15.93 11.52
N MET A 6 -25.38 15.67 12.77
CA MET A 6 -24.62 14.78 13.68
C MET A 6 -24.61 13.34 13.17
N GLU A 7 -25.74 12.83 12.68
CA GLU A 7 -25.85 11.49 12.09
C GLU A 7 -24.97 11.35 10.84
N ALA A 8 -24.97 12.35 9.95
CA ALA A 8 -24.12 12.35 8.76
C ALA A 8 -22.62 12.38 9.10
N ASP A 9 -22.24 13.18 10.11
CA ASP A 9 -20.86 13.27 10.58
C ASP A 9 -20.37 11.95 11.21
N GLU A 10 -21.22 11.26 11.98
CA GLU A 10 -20.92 9.92 12.49
C GLU A 10 -20.77 8.90 11.36
N GLN A 11 -21.66 8.90 10.37
CA GLN A 11 -21.56 8.01 9.21
C GLN A 11 -20.27 8.25 8.41
N HIS A 12 -19.84 9.50 8.26
CA HIS A 12 -18.57 9.84 7.62
C HIS A 12 -17.36 9.32 8.42
N ARG A 13 -17.38 9.44 9.75
CA ARG A 13 -16.34 8.87 10.61
C ARG A 13 -16.27 7.35 10.47
N ILE A 14 -17.41 6.66 10.51
CA ILE A 14 -17.49 5.21 10.38
C ILE A 14 -16.94 4.77 9.02
N ARG A 15 -17.38 5.41 7.93
CA ARG A 15 -16.86 5.11 6.58
C ARG A 15 -15.34 5.27 6.54
N PHE A 16 -14.83 6.40 7.05
CA PHE A 16 -13.40 6.66 7.07
C PHE A 16 -12.61 5.58 7.83
N GLN A 17 -13.10 5.17 9.00
CA GLN A 17 -12.45 4.12 9.80
C GLN A 17 -12.49 2.76 9.09
N LEU A 18 -13.63 2.37 8.52
CA LEU A 18 -13.76 1.11 7.79
C LEU A 18 -12.86 1.07 6.56
N GLU A 19 -12.80 2.16 5.80
CA GLU A 19 -11.90 2.27 4.64
C GLU A 19 -10.42 2.22 5.08
N LEU A 20 -10.08 2.92 6.17
CA LEU A 20 -8.73 2.92 6.73
C LEU A 20 -8.28 1.53 7.18
N GLU A 21 -9.14 0.80 7.90
CA GLU A 21 -8.87 -0.57 8.34
C GLU A 21 -8.74 -1.50 7.14
N PHE A 22 -9.68 -1.40 6.19
CA PHE A 22 -9.67 -2.23 4.98
C PHE A 22 -8.40 -2.01 4.14
N VAL A 23 -8.02 -0.76 3.87
CA VAL A 23 -6.80 -0.45 3.11
C VAL A 23 -5.59 -1.04 3.83
N GLN A 24 -5.48 -0.89 5.15
CA GLN A 24 -4.38 -1.49 5.91
C GLN A 24 -4.36 -3.02 5.84
N CYS A 25 -5.50 -3.71 5.75
CA CYS A 25 -5.54 -5.16 5.55
C CYS A 25 -4.88 -5.60 4.23
N LEU A 26 -4.86 -4.74 3.20
CA LEU A 26 -4.19 -5.04 1.92
C LEU A 26 -2.67 -5.22 2.07
N ALA A 27 -2.08 -4.79 3.19
CA ALA A 27 -0.67 -5.05 3.49
C ALA A 27 -0.32 -6.53 3.68
N ASN A 28 -1.31 -7.37 4.04
CA ASN A 28 -1.10 -8.78 4.37
C ASN A 28 -1.25 -9.67 3.11
N PRO A 29 -0.17 -10.31 2.63
CA PRO A 29 -0.23 -11.15 1.42
C PRO A 29 -1.22 -12.31 1.54
N ASN A 30 -1.37 -12.90 2.73
CA ASN A 30 -2.33 -13.99 2.96
C ASN A 30 -3.78 -13.51 2.84
N TYR A 31 -4.07 -12.27 3.25
CA TYR A 31 -5.38 -11.67 3.08
C TYR A 31 -5.68 -11.40 1.60
N LEU A 32 -4.69 -10.90 0.84
CA LEU A 32 -4.82 -10.74 -0.60
C LEU A 32 -5.09 -12.08 -1.31
N ASN A 33 -4.37 -13.14 -0.95
CA ASN A 33 -4.62 -14.49 -1.47
C ASN A 33 -6.03 -14.99 -1.15
N PHE A 34 -6.48 -14.80 0.09
CA PHE A 34 -7.84 -15.14 0.51
C PHE A 34 -8.90 -14.42 -0.34
N LEU A 35 -8.74 -13.11 -0.59
CA LEU A 35 -9.65 -12.35 -1.45
C LEU A 35 -9.63 -12.87 -2.90
N ALA A 36 -8.43 -13.21 -3.41
CA ALA A 36 -8.26 -13.73 -4.77
C ALA A 36 -8.94 -15.09 -4.95
N GLN A 37 -8.74 -16.03 -4.01
CA GLN A 37 -9.32 -17.38 -4.05
C GLN A 37 -10.85 -17.35 -4.02
N ARG A 38 -11.44 -16.42 -3.27
CA ARG A 38 -12.90 -16.22 -3.23
C ARG A 38 -13.45 -15.45 -4.44
N GLY A 39 -12.60 -15.03 -5.35
CA GLY A 39 -13.01 -14.40 -6.61
C GLY A 39 -13.36 -12.92 -6.50
N TYR A 40 -13.08 -12.24 -5.38
CA TYR A 40 -13.37 -10.80 -5.24
C TYR A 40 -12.69 -9.96 -6.33
N PHE A 41 -11.47 -10.32 -6.73
CA PHE A 41 -10.74 -9.60 -7.80
C PHE A 41 -11.26 -9.84 -9.21
N LYS A 42 -12.20 -10.79 -9.40
CA LYS A 42 -12.91 -11.01 -10.67
C LYS A 42 -14.15 -10.12 -10.79
N ASP A 43 -14.70 -9.67 -9.67
CA ASP A 43 -15.83 -8.74 -9.66
C ASP A 43 -15.36 -7.32 -10.03
N LYS A 44 -15.97 -6.78 -11.10
CA LYS A 44 -15.68 -5.43 -11.58
C LYS A 44 -16.05 -4.37 -10.55
N SER A 45 -17.11 -4.58 -9.77
CA SER A 45 -17.54 -3.63 -8.74
C SER A 45 -16.48 -3.51 -7.65
N PHE A 46 -15.95 -4.64 -7.17
CA PHE A 46 -14.85 -4.66 -6.22
C PHE A 46 -13.56 -4.01 -6.77
N VAL A 47 -13.21 -4.26 -8.02
CA VAL A 47 -12.04 -3.63 -8.65
C VAL A 47 -12.19 -2.11 -8.76
N ASN A 48 -13.40 -1.64 -9.09
CA ASN A 48 -13.71 -0.21 -9.07
C ASN A 48 -13.61 0.38 -7.66
N TYR A 49 -14.00 -0.37 -6.62
CA TYR A 49 -13.83 0.04 -5.23
C TYR A 49 -12.36 0.18 -4.84
N LEU A 50 -11.49 -0.76 -5.25
CA LEU A 50 -10.05 -0.61 -5.07
C LEU A 50 -9.49 0.63 -5.78
N LYS A 51 -9.98 0.94 -6.97
CA LYS A 51 -9.61 2.17 -7.68
C LYS A 51 -10.06 3.43 -6.93
N TYR A 52 -11.26 3.41 -6.34
CA TYR A 52 -11.75 4.49 -5.48
C TYR A 52 -10.82 4.72 -4.29
N LEU A 53 -10.35 3.66 -3.63
CA LEU A 53 -9.45 3.75 -2.47
C LEU A 53 -8.05 4.32 -2.77
N LEU A 54 -7.68 4.57 -4.03
CA LEU A 54 -6.38 5.16 -4.38
C LEU A 54 -6.16 6.56 -3.78
N TYR A 55 -7.23 7.25 -3.36
CA TYR A 55 -7.12 8.54 -2.68
C TYR A 55 -6.32 8.46 -1.36
N TRP A 56 -6.24 7.27 -0.73
CA TRP A 56 -5.42 7.05 0.47
C TRP A 56 -3.92 7.30 0.26
N LYS A 57 -3.47 7.44 -0.99
CA LYS A 57 -2.10 7.84 -1.32
C LYS A 57 -1.82 9.31 -1.04
N ASP A 58 -2.83 10.16 -1.02
CA ASP A 58 -2.61 11.59 -0.79
C ASP A 58 -2.10 11.80 0.65
N PRO A 59 -1.10 12.68 0.87
CA PRO A 59 -0.46 12.85 2.19
C PRO A 59 -1.44 13.17 3.33
N GLU A 60 -2.55 13.83 3.00
CA GLU A 60 -3.61 14.18 3.96
C GLU A 60 -4.28 12.95 4.59
N TYR A 61 -4.32 11.83 3.86
CA TYR A 61 -4.92 10.57 4.30
C TYR A 61 -3.85 9.52 4.64
N ALA A 62 -2.76 9.47 3.88
CA ALA A 62 -1.69 8.50 4.06
C ALA A 62 -1.06 8.56 5.47
N LYS A 63 -1.09 9.73 6.11
CA LYS A 63 -0.60 9.94 7.49
C LYS A 63 -1.30 9.07 8.55
N TYR A 64 -2.50 8.56 8.28
CA TYR A 64 -3.25 7.69 9.18
C TYR A 64 -2.88 6.20 9.05
N LEU A 65 -2.13 5.83 8.00
CA LEU A 65 -1.77 4.44 7.72
C LEU A 65 -0.59 3.99 8.59
N LYS A 66 -0.79 2.91 9.36
CA LYS A 66 0.29 2.28 10.14
C LYS A 66 1.15 1.34 9.31
N TYR A 67 0.59 0.78 8.23
CA TYR A 67 1.23 -0.20 7.36
C TYR A 67 1.39 0.36 5.94
N PRO A 68 2.38 1.23 5.66
CA PRO A 68 2.50 1.95 4.39
C PRO A 68 2.63 1.03 3.15
N GLN A 69 3.06 -0.23 3.33
CA GLN A 69 3.10 -1.23 2.26
C GLN A 69 1.72 -1.53 1.66
N CYS A 70 0.63 -1.25 2.39
CA CYS A 70 -0.72 -1.40 1.84
C CYS A 70 -0.93 -0.54 0.59
N LEU A 71 -0.35 0.65 0.51
CA LEU A 71 -0.46 1.52 -0.67
C LEU A 71 0.23 0.90 -1.88
N HIS A 72 1.40 0.32 -1.67
CA HIS A 72 2.11 -0.40 -2.72
C HIS A 72 1.30 -1.60 -3.22
N MET A 73 0.71 -2.38 -2.31
CA MET A 73 -0.17 -3.49 -2.67
C MET A 73 -1.43 -2.98 -3.42
N LEU A 74 -2.04 -1.88 -2.98
CA LEU A 74 -3.20 -1.28 -3.62
C LEU A 74 -2.91 -0.83 -5.05
N GLU A 75 -1.72 -0.28 -5.31
CA GLU A 75 -1.25 0.03 -6.66
C GLU A 75 -1.10 -1.22 -7.52
N LEU A 76 -0.45 -2.26 -6.98
CA LEU A 76 -0.27 -3.52 -7.70
C LEU A 76 -1.62 -4.18 -8.05
N LEU A 77 -2.63 -4.07 -7.17
CA LEU A 77 -3.98 -4.56 -7.40
C LEU A 77 -4.70 -3.89 -8.58
N GLN A 78 -4.25 -2.73 -9.05
CA GLN A 78 -4.82 -2.11 -10.27
C GLN A 78 -4.48 -2.93 -11.51
N TYR A 79 -3.37 -3.67 -11.50
CA TYR A 79 -2.96 -4.51 -12.61
C TYR A 79 -3.68 -5.86 -12.58
N GLU A 80 -4.37 -6.17 -13.69
CA GLU A 80 -5.12 -7.42 -13.82
C GLU A 80 -4.24 -8.67 -13.70
N HIS A 81 -3.02 -8.63 -14.25
CA HIS A 81 -2.09 -9.75 -14.16
C HIS A 81 -1.73 -10.07 -12.71
N PHE A 82 -1.45 -9.05 -11.90
CA PHE A 82 -1.14 -9.22 -10.48
C PHE A 82 -2.34 -9.83 -9.71
N ARG A 83 -3.56 -9.33 -9.97
CA ARG A 83 -4.79 -9.89 -9.39
C ARG A 83 -4.98 -11.37 -9.72
N LYS A 84 -4.63 -11.80 -10.93
CA LYS A 84 -4.72 -13.20 -11.37
C LYS A 84 -3.68 -14.08 -10.65
N GLU A 85 -2.44 -13.60 -10.54
CA GLU A 85 -1.36 -14.34 -9.87
C GLU A 85 -1.61 -14.52 -8.37
N LEU A 86 -2.28 -13.57 -7.71
CA LEU A 86 -2.60 -13.65 -6.29
C LEU A 86 -3.45 -14.86 -5.88
N VAL A 87 -4.14 -15.54 -6.81
CA VAL A 87 -4.87 -16.78 -6.51
C VAL A 87 -3.91 -17.89 -6.06
N ASN A 88 -2.69 -17.89 -6.58
CA ASN A 88 -1.65 -18.85 -6.23
C ASN A 88 -1.06 -18.54 -4.85
N ALA A 89 -1.17 -19.49 -3.91
CA ALA A 89 -0.60 -19.34 -2.56
C ALA A 89 0.92 -19.11 -2.57
N GLN A 90 1.64 -19.65 -3.58
CA GLN A 90 3.07 -19.41 -3.73
C GLN A 90 3.40 -17.94 -4.06
N CYS A 91 2.50 -17.23 -4.75
CA CYS A 91 2.65 -15.79 -4.99
C CYS A 91 2.59 -15.02 -3.68
N ALA A 92 1.61 -15.31 -2.82
CA ALA A 92 1.51 -14.65 -1.51
C ALA A 92 2.70 -14.96 -0.60
N LYS A 93 3.16 -16.22 -0.58
CA LYS A 93 4.39 -16.59 0.14
C LYS A 93 5.61 -15.82 -0.38
N PHE A 94 5.76 -15.70 -1.69
CA PHE A 94 6.84 -14.93 -2.29
C PHE A 94 6.77 -13.46 -1.87
N ILE A 95 5.59 -12.83 -1.92
CA ILE A 95 5.42 -11.43 -1.48
C ILE A 95 5.80 -11.28 0.00
N ASP A 96 5.37 -12.20 0.86
CA ASP A 96 5.71 -12.19 2.29
C ASP A 96 7.24 -12.28 2.52
N GLU A 97 7.91 -13.21 1.83
CA GLU A 97 9.37 -13.34 1.86
C GLU A 97 10.06 -12.05 1.38
N GLN A 98 9.57 -11.42 0.31
CA GLN A 98 10.11 -10.14 -0.19
C GLN A 98 9.93 -9.01 0.82
N GLN A 99 8.78 -8.94 1.51
CA GLN A 99 8.54 -7.95 2.56
C GLN A 99 9.52 -8.13 3.72
N ILE A 100 9.73 -9.37 4.17
CA ILE A 100 10.69 -9.70 5.24
C ILE A 100 12.11 -9.31 4.84
N LEU A 101 12.57 -9.71 3.65
CA LEU A 101 13.90 -9.37 3.15
C LEU A 101 14.08 -7.86 3.05
N HIS A 102 13.08 -7.14 2.55
CA HIS A 102 13.11 -5.67 2.50
C HIS A 102 13.34 -5.08 3.89
N TRP A 103 12.56 -5.49 4.89
CA TRP A 103 12.70 -4.99 6.26
C TRP A 103 14.06 -5.33 6.88
N GLN A 104 14.53 -6.57 6.71
CA GLN A 104 15.82 -7.01 7.24
C GLN A 104 17.00 -6.22 6.66
N HIS A 105 16.93 -5.80 5.40
CA HIS A 105 18.02 -5.11 4.72
C HIS A 105 17.82 -3.60 4.62
N TYR A 106 16.67 -3.06 5.04
CA TYR A 106 16.31 -1.64 4.88
C TYR A 106 17.36 -0.68 5.44
N SER A 107 17.74 -0.83 6.71
CA SER A 107 18.70 0.07 7.37
C SER A 107 20.08 0.06 6.67
N ARG A 108 20.60 -1.12 6.35
CA ARG A 108 21.88 -1.29 5.63
C ARG A 108 21.82 -0.70 4.22
N LYS A 109 20.73 -0.96 3.49
CA LYS A 109 20.53 -0.41 2.14
C LYS A 109 20.47 1.11 2.18
N ARG A 110 19.77 1.68 3.17
CA ARG A 110 19.64 3.13 3.35
C ARG A 110 20.98 3.80 3.63
N MET A 111 21.79 3.25 4.53
CA MET A 111 23.14 3.79 4.83
C MET A 111 24.03 3.78 3.58
N ARG A 112 24.03 2.69 2.80
CA ARG A 112 24.79 2.60 1.54
C ARG A 112 24.32 3.63 0.51
N MET A 113 23.02 3.85 0.37
CA MET A 113 22.49 4.85 -0.55
C MET A 113 22.87 6.28 -0.13
N GLN A 114 22.86 6.58 1.18
CA GLN A 114 23.28 7.89 1.69
C GLN A 114 24.78 8.14 1.47
N GLN A 115 25.62 7.12 1.66
CA GLN A 115 27.05 7.19 1.37
C GLN A 115 27.30 7.45 -0.12
N ALA A 116 26.65 6.69 -1.01
CA ALA A 116 26.78 6.87 -2.46
C ALA A 116 26.32 8.27 -2.93
N LEU A 117 25.25 8.81 -2.36
CA LEU A 117 24.79 10.17 -2.64
C LEU A 117 25.79 11.23 -2.19
N ALA A 118 26.41 11.06 -1.02
CA ALA A 118 27.44 11.98 -0.52
C ALA A 118 28.71 11.95 -1.39
N GLU A 119 29.14 10.77 -1.84
CA GLU A 119 30.28 10.61 -2.75
C GLU A 119 30.02 11.28 -4.11
N GLN A 120 28.81 11.13 -4.67
CA GLN A 120 28.41 11.82 -5.91
C GLN A 120 28.43 13.34 -5.78
N GLN A 121 27.96 13.89 -4.65
CA GLN A 121 27.99 15.33 -4.39
C GLN A 121 29.42 15.87 -4.30
N GLN A 122 30.34 15.11 -3.72
CA GLN A 122 31.75 15.48 -3.66
C GLN A 122 32.38 15.53 -5.06
N GLN A 123 32.13 14.51 -5.90
CA GLN A 123 32.66 14.44 -7.27
C GLN A 123 32.12 15.56 -8.17
N ASN A 124 30.85 15.95 -8.02
CA ASN A 124 30.27 17.06 -8.78
C ASN A 124 30.88 18.42 -8.37
N ASN A 125 31.15 18.62 -7.09
CA ASN A 125 31.77 19.85 -6.59
C ASN A 125 33.24 20.00 -7.00
N THR A 126 33.99 18.90 -7.13
CA THR A 126 35.37 18.93 -7.62
C THR A 126 35.47 19.16 -9.12
N SER A 127 34.45 18.77 -9.90
CA SER A 127 34.44 18.97 -11.36
C SER A 127 33.97 20.36 -11.77
N SER A 128 33.32 21.10 -10.86
CA SER A 128 32.84 22.47 -11.09
C SER A 128 33.84 23.54 -10.63
N LYS A 129 34.99 23.14 -10.09
CA LYS A 129 36.11 24.01 -9.70
C LYS A 129 37.28 23.76 -10.63
#